data_AF-A0A255RDC7-F1
#
_entry.id   AF-A0A255RDC7-F1
#
_cell.length_a   1.000
_cell.length_b   1.000
_cell.length_c   1.000
_cell.angle_alpha   90.00
_cell.angle_beta   90.00
_cell.angle_gamma   90.00
#
_symmetry.space_group_name_H-M   'P 1'
#
loop_
_entity.id
_entity.type
_entity.pdbx_description
1 polymer ?
#
loop_
_entity_poly.entity_id
_entity_poly.type
_entity_poly.pdbx_seq_one_letter_code
_entity_poly.pdbx_strand_id
1 'polypeptide(L)' 'MWNQQETVDAGSSSTRATISGRAIWQWSGTQWELRTLQSKNNGVAGEPPSLPGRFIGQLRATPCVEPATN' A
#
# COMPACT_ATOMS: atom_id res chain seq x y z
N MET A 1 21.38 22.20 -1.53
CA MET A 1 21.78 20.78 -1.60
C MET A 1 20.62 19.96 -1.04
N TRP A 2 19.74 19.43 -1.89
CA TRP A 2 18.62 18.57 -1.50
C TRP A 2 18.70 17.30 -2.34
N ASN A 3 19.45 16.32 -1.88
CA ASN A 3 19.49 14.98 -2.46
C ASN A 3 19.34 13.98 -1.32
N GLN A 4 18.10 13.65 -0.99
CA GLN A 4 17.77 12.37 -0.39
C GLN A 4 16.52 11.87 -1.12
N GLN A 5 16.73 11.31 -2.31
CA GLN A 5 15.81 10.31 -2.83
C GLN A 5 15.96 9.10 -1.90
N GLU A 6 15.06 9.00 -0.92
CA GLU A 6 14.90 7.76 -0.16
C GLU A 6 14.47 6.69 -1.17
N THR A 7 15.44 5.86 -1.58
CA THR A 7 15.16 4.64 -2.33
C THR A 7 14.38 3.75 -1.38
N VAL A 8 13.05 3.79 -1.47
CA VAL A 8 12.20 2.78 -0.85
C VAL A 8 12.55 1.44 -1.49
N ASP A 9 13.33 0.66 -0.76
CA ASP A 9 13.65 -0.72 -1.08
C ASP A 9 12.33 -1.52 -1.03
N ALA A 10 11.67 -1.58 -2.18
CA ALA A 10 10.57 -2.50 -2.39
C ALA A 10 11.21 -3.90 -2.46
N GLY A 11 11.22 -4.57 -1.31
CA GLY A 11 11.80 -5.89 -1.12
C GLY A 11 11.51 -6.82 -2.30
N SER A 12 12.57 -7.48 -2.75
CA SER A 12 12.55 -8.43 -3.86
C SER A 12 11.51 -9.54 -3.62
N SER A 13 10.31 -9.37 -4.17
CA SER A 13 9.32 -10.45 -4.29
C SER A 13 9.19 -10.86 -5.74
N SER A 14 9.69 -12.07 -6.02
CA SER A 14 9.61 -12.77 -7.28
C SER A 14 8.16 -13.14 -7.60
N THR A 15 7.40 -12.19 -8.14
CA THR A 15 6.29 -12.27 -9.11
C THR A 15 5.74 -10.84 -9.15
N ARG A 16 6.15 -10.01 -10.11
CA ARG A 16 5.72 -8.61 -10.16
C ARG A 16 4.24 -8.57 -10.55
N ALA A 17 3.34 -8.66 -9.58
CA ALA A 17 1.93 -8.38 -9.81
C ALA A 17 1.82 -6.97 -10.40
N THR A 18 1.13 -6.85 -11.53
CA THR A 18 0.96 -5.56 -12.20
C THR A 18 0.22 -4.62 -11.26
N ILE A 19 0.73 -3.39 -11.11
CA ILE A 19 0.04 -2.37 -10.31
C ILE A 19 -1.29 -2.08 -10.98
N SER A 20 -2.37 -2.47 -10.30
CA SER A 20 -3.74 -2.34 -10.80
C SER A 20 -4.49 -1.16 -10.17
N GLY A 21 -3.84 -0.40 -9.28
CA GLY A 21 -4.48 0.71 -8.58
C GLY A 21 -3.78 1.14 -7.29
N ARG A 22 -4.53 1.83 -6.43
CA ARG A 22 -4.10 2.25 -5.09
C ARG A 22 -5.12 1.88 -4.00
N ALA A 23 -4.62 1.44 -2.87
CA ALA A 23 -5.35 1.28 -1.62
C ALA A 23 -4.95 2.40 -0.66
N ILE A 24 -5.93 3.06 -0.06
CA ILE A 24 -5.73 4.09 0.96
C ILE A 24 -6.15 3.52 2.31
N TRP A 25 -5.19 3.53 3.24
CA TRP A 25 -5.33 3.06 4.60
C TRP A 25 -5.39 4.24 5.56
N GLN A 26 -6.23 4.15 6.58
CA GLN A 26 -6.30 5.11 7.68
C GLN A 26 -5.92 4.44 9.00
N TRP A 27 -5.06 5.09 9.78
CA TRP A 27 -4.73 4.62 11.12
C TRP A 27 -5.86 4.94 12.09
N SER A 28 -6.43 3.92 12.74
CA SER A 28 -7.49 4.08 13.73
C SER A 28 -6.98 4.47 15.12
N GLY A 29 -5.67 4.33 15.35
CA GLY A 29 -5.05 4.41 16.68
C GLY A 29 -4.51 3.05 17.14
N THR A 30 -5.07 1.96 16.64
CA THR A 30 -4.66 0.58 16.98
C THR A 30 -4.27 -0.24 15.76
N GLN A 31 -4.87 0.03 14.59
CA GLN A 31 -4.61 -0.71 13.35
C GLN A 31 -4.82 0.17 12.11
N TRP A 32 -4.36 -0.33 10.96
CA TRP A 32 -4.65 0.25 9.66
C TRP A 32 -5.98 -0.30 9.12
N GLU A 33 -6.89 0.60 8.74
CA GLU A 33 -8.18 0.26 8.17
C GLU A 33 -8.24 0.71 6.71
N LEU A 34 -8.70 -0.18 5.82
CA LEU A 34 -8.86 0.16 4.40
C LEU A 34 -10.03 1.13 4.23
N ARG A 35 -9.77 2.32 3.68
CA ARG A 35 -10.80 3.36 3.47
C ARG A 35 -11.19 3.52 2.03
N THR A 36 -10.24 3.36 1.12
CA THR A 36 -10.52 3.51 -0.30
C THR A 36 -9.72 2.50 -1.07
N LEU A 37 -10.41 1.75 -1.92
CA LEU A 37 -9.80 0.88 -2.90
C LEU A 37 -10.13 1.43 -4.28
N GLN A 38 -9.12 1.91 -5.00
CA GLN A 38 -9.24 2.30 -6.40
C GLN A 38 -8.41 1.33 -7.21
N SER A 39 -9.03 0.24 -7.65
CA SER A 39 -8.42 -0.76 -8.52
C SER A 39 -9.13 -0.86 -9.86
N LYS A 40 -8.36 -1.28 -10.87
CA LYS A 40 -8.82 -1.77 -12.16
C LYS A 40 -8.71 -3.30 -12.18
N ASN A 41 -9.42 -3.95 -13.09
CA ASN A 41 -9.31 -5.40 -13.34
C ASN A 41 -9.44 -6.27 -12.08
N ASN A 42 -10.34 -5.91 -11.15
CA ASN A 42 -10.54 -6.62 -9.88
C ASN A 42 -9.27 -6.72 -8.99
N GLY A 43 -8.35 -5.75 -9.10
CA GLY A 43 -7.18 -5.67 -8.24
C GLY A 43 -7.57 -5.61 -6.76
N VAL A 44 -6.81 -6.33 -5.93
CA VAL A 44 -7.00 -6.37 -4.48
C VAL A 44 -6.09 -5.35 -3.79
N ALA A 45 -6.50 -4.88 -2.62
CA ALA A 45 -5.64 -4.02 -1.81
C ALA A 45 -4.36 -4.78 -1.47
N GLY A 46 -3.20 -4.18 -1.73
CA GLY A 46 -1.95 -4.65 -1.15
C GLY A 46 -2.00 -4.53 0.38
N GLU A 47 -1.09 -5.24 1.06
CA GLU A 47 -1.07 -5.26 2.52
C GLU A 47 -1.02 -3.85 3.14
N PRO A 48 -1.61 -3.65 4.34
CA PRO A 48 -1.47 -2.41 5.06
C PRO A 48 0.00 -2.12 5.42
N PRO A 49 0.36 -0.86 5.72
CA PRO A 49 1.69 -0.54 6.19
C PRO A 49 2.07 -1.36 7.43
N SER A 50 3.30 -1.92 7.44
CA SER A 50 3.81 -2.73 8.55
C SER A 50 4.12 -1.93 9.81
N LEU A 51 4.40 -0.64 9.67
CA LEU A 51 4.64 0.27 10.78
C LEU A 51 3.33 0.94 11.23
N PRO A 52 3.11 1.11 12.56
CA PRO A 52 1.94 1.81 13.07
C PRO A 52 1.91 3.27 12.64
N GLY A 53 0.71 3.84 12.60
CA GLY A 53 0.52 5.27 12.35
C GLY A 53 1.05 6.13 13.50
N ARG A 54 1.45 7.36 13.17
CA ARG A 54 1.95 8.38 14.12
C ARG A 54 0.81 9.10 14.84
N PHE A 55 -0.37 9.16 14.24
CA PHE A 55 -1.56 9.80 14.80
C PHE A 55 -2.84 9.21 14.20
N ILE A 56 -3.94 9.24 14.96
CA ILE A 56 -5.27 8.80 14.50
C ILE A 56 -5.68 9.62 13.27
N GLY A 57 -6.17 8.95 12.24
CA GLY A 57 -6.53 9.59 10.99
C GLY A 57 -5.39 9.76 9.99
N GLN A 58 -4.17 9.35 10.32
CA GLN A 58 -3.08 9.33 9.34
C GLN A 58 -3.47 8.46 8.15
N LEU A 59 -3.19 8.97 6.94
CA LEU A 59 -3.40 8.24 5.68
C LEU A 59 -2.08 7.70 5.13
N ARG A 60 -2.12 6.50 4.56
CA ARG A 60 -1.04 5.91 3.76
C ARG A 60 -1.59 5.22 2.53
N ALA A 61 -0.82 5.23 1.45
CA ALA A 61 -1.16 4.54 0.22
C ALA A 61 -0.28 3.30 0.06
N THR A 62 -0.89 2.18 -0.34
CA THR A 62 -0.18 0.99 -0.81
C THR A 62 -0.67 0.62 -2.22
N PRO A 63 0.16 -0.01 -3.06
CA PRO A 63 -0.27 -0.42 -4.40
C PRO A 63 -1.38 -1.48 -4.32
N CYS A 64 -2.32 -1.43 -5.25
CA CYS A 64 -3.17 -2.60 -5.53
C CYS A 64 -2.42 -3.55 -6.43
N VAL A 65 -2.57 -4.84 -6.16
CA VAL A 65 -1.97 -5.90 -6.95
C VAL A 65 -3.09 -6.73 -7.59
N GLU A 66 -2.87 -7.21 -8.80
CA GLU A 66 -3.76 -8.22 -9.38
C GLU A 66 -3.74 -9.48 -8.49
N PRO A 67 -4.91 -10.08 -8.18
CA PRO A 67 -4.93 -11.33 -7.45
C PRO A 67 -4.19 -12.39 -8.27
N ALA A 68 -3.35 -13.18 -7.61
CA ALA A 68 -2.64 -14.27 -8.27
C ALA A 68 -3.67 -15.19 -8.94
N THR A 69 -3.65 -15.24 -10.27
CA THR A 69 -4.43 -16.22 -11.04
C THR A 69 -3.83 -17.58 -10.77
N ASN A 70 -4.54 -18.42 -10.01
CA ASN A 70 -4.29 -19.86 -9.93
C ASN A 70 -4.52 -20.53 -11.29
#